data_AF-A0A2D8C7L5-F1
#
_entry.id   AF-A0A2D8C7L5-F1
#
_cell.length_a   1.000
_cell.length_b   1.000
_cell.length_c   1.000
_cell.angle_alpha   90.00
_cell.angle_beta   90.00
_cell.angle_gamma   90.00
#
_symmetry.space_group_name_H-M   'P 1'
#
loop_
_entity.id
_entity.type
_entity.pdbx_description
1 polymer ?
#
loop_
_entity_poly.entity_id
_entity_poly.type
_entity_poly.pdbx_seq_one_letter_code
_entity_poly.pdbx_strand_id
1 'polypeptide(L)'
;MNKLSKLLPALALVLGATLAMAMNFAHNPEVRYAEDPAPGTEIWYDLTDITPGPNTYECNQSVQQTCSFEEPMVTSSQVEQGEFIKNGSLPLAHP
;
A
#
# COMPACT_ATOMS: atom_id res chain seq x y z
N MET A 1 -27.93 43.38 -10.30
CA MET A 1 -26.65 42.69 -10.01
C MET A 1 -26.95 41.23 -9.64
N ASN A 2 -26.95 40.30 -10.60
CA ASN A 2 -27.27 38.87 -10.41
C ASN A 2 -26.31 37.97 -11.22
N LYS A 3 -25.00 38.22 -11.15
CA LYS A 3 -24.01 37.47 -11.94
C LYS A 3 -23.09 36.55 -11.12
N LEU A 4 -23.09 36.65 -9.79
CA LEU A 4 -22.24 35.83 -8.92
C LEU A 4 -22.83 34.44 -8.60
N SER A 5 -24.15 34.27 -8.71
CA SER A 5 -24.84 33.02 -8.37
C SER A 5 -24.75 31.92 -9.45
N LYS A 6 -24.27 32.24 -10.66
CA LYS A 6 -24.15 31.27 -11.77
C LYS A 6 -22.79 30.57 -11.87
N LEU A 7 -21.80 30.98 -11.07
CA LEU A 7 -20.45 30.42 -11.10
C LEU A 7 -20.18 29.39 -9.98
N LEU A 8 -21.12 29.23 -9.04
CA LEU A 8 -21.02 28.26 -7.96
C LEU A 8 -21.03 26.76 -8.35
N PRO A 9 -21.72 26.30 -9.42
CA PRO A 9 -21.78 24.86 -9.69
C PRO A 9 -20.50 24.32 -10.33
N ALA A 10 -19.64 25.18 -10.88
CA ALA A 10 -18.38 24.76 -11.49
C ALA A 10 -17.26 24.51 -10.45
N LEU A 11 -17.29 25.21 -9.31
CA LEU A 11 -16.30 25.05 -8.24
C LEU A 11 -16.53 23.79 -7.40
N ALA A 12 -17.76 23.29 -7.29
CA ALA A 12 -18.07 22.07 -6.56
C ALA A 12 -17.59 20.80 -7.28
N LEU A 13 -17.57 20.81 -8.63
CA LEU A 13 -17.15 19.67 -9.44
C LEU A 13 -15.63 19.47 -9.50
N VAL A 14 -14.84 20.53 -9.27
CA VAL A 14 -13.37 20.44 -9.23
C VAL A 14 -12.88 20.00 -7.84
N LEU A 15 -13.62 20.29 -6.77
CA LEU A 15 -13.26 19.84 -5.41
C LEU A 15 -13.51 18.35 -5.16
N GLY A 16 -14.38 17.69 -5.93
CA GLY A 16 -14.67 16.26 -5.75
C GLY A 16 -13.58 15.32 -6.27
N ALA A 17 -12.81 15.75 -7.27
CA ALA A 17 -11.80 14.91 -7.91
C ALA A 17 -10.46 14.83 -7.14
N THR A 18 -10.23 15.72 -6.17
CA THR A 18 -8.96 15.75 -5.40
C THR A 18 -9.01 14.99 -4.08
N LEU A 19 -10.17 14.45 -3.68
CA LEU A 19 -10.32 13.73 -2.41
C LEU A 19 -9.96 12.23 -2.47
N ALA A 20 -9.79 11.65 -3.67
CA ALA A 20 -9.44 10.23 -3.82
C ALA A 20 -7.93 9.93 -3.70
N MET A 21 -7.07 10.95 -3.73
CA MET A 21 -5.61 10.78 -3.65
C MET A 21 -5.03 11.12 -2.27
N ALA A 22 -5.87 11.31 -1.25
CA ALA A 22 -5.44 11.79 0.07
C ALA A 22 -5.48 10.72 1.19
N MET A 23 -5.80 9.46 0.87
CA MET A 23 -5.85 8.35 1.85
C MET A 23 -4.73 7.32 1.63
N ASN A 24 -3.60 7.73 1.05
CA ASN A 24 -2.38 6.90 1.05
C ASN A 24 -1.24 7.61 1.80
N PHE A 25 -1.58 8.23 2.93
CA PHE A 25 -0.60 8.54 3.96
C PHE A 25 -0.68 7.45 5.05
N ALA A 26 -0.70 6.18 4.64
CA ALA A 26 -0.11 5.18 5.52
C ALA A 26 1.35 5.62 5.65
N HIS A 27 1.75 6.02 6.85
CA HIS A 27 3.15 6.12 7.20
C HIS A 27 3.78 4.84 6.66
N ASN A 28 4.56 4.89 5.58
CA ASN A 28 5.26 3.71 5.13
C ASN A 28 6.38 3.54 6.16
N PRO A 29 6.32 2.58 7.10
CA PRO A 29 7.48 2.19 7.88
C PRO A 29 8.68 2.13 6.97
N GLU A 30 9.77 2.75 7.43
CA GLU A 30 11.03 2.90 6.70
C GLU A 30 11.62 1.55 6.28
N VAL A 31 11.16 0.45 6.89
CA VAL A 31 11.60 -0.91 6.57
C VAL A 31 10.40 -1.84 6.63
N ARG A 32 10.22 -2.65 5.57
CA ARG A 32 9.10 -3.60 5.45
C ARG A 32 9.49 -4.74 4.50
N TYR A 33 9.30 -5.97 4.96
CA TYR A 33 9.58 -7.17 4.16
C TYR A 33 8.39 -8.10 4.11
N ALA A 34 8.22 -8.82 3.01
CA ALA A 34 7.20 -9.86 2.89
C ALA A 34 7.79 -11.15 2.33
N GLU A 35 7.36 -12.28 2.88
CA GLU A 35 7.71 -13.60 2.36
C GLU A 35 6.90 -13.89 1.08
N ASP A 36 7.50 -14.58 0.12
CA ASP A 36 6.81 -15.04 -1.07
C ASP A 36 5.69 -16.03 -0.67
N PRO A 37 4.44 -15.83 -1.15
CA PRO A 37 3.34 -16.74 -0.84
C PRO A 37 3.49 -18.14 -1.48
N ALA A 38 4.47 -18.35 -2.35
CA ALA A 38 4.74 -19.65 -2.95
C ALA A 38 5.22 -20.66 -1.87
N PRO A 39 4.58 -21.84 -1.78
CA PRO A 39 4.91 -22.81 -0.74
C PRO A 39 6.34 -23.35 -0.93
N GLY A 40 7.11 -23.36 0.15
CA GLY A 40 8.45 -23.95 0.19
C GLY A 40 9.56 -23.06 -0.36
N THR A 41 9.33 -21.76 -0.54
CA THR A 41 10.37 -20.78 -0.88
C THR A 41 10.64 -19.85 0.30
N GLU A 42 11.91 -19.71 0.69
CA GLU A 42 12.34 -18.68 1.66
C GLU A 42 12.77 -17.41 0.91
N ILE A 43 11.92 -16.94 0.01
CA ILE A 43 12.16 -15.71 -0.75
C ILE A 43 11.50 -14.56 -0.01
N TRP A 44 12.26 -13.49 0.20
CA TRP A 44 11.77 -12.28 0.83
C TRP A 44 11.84 -11.11 -0.15
N TYR A 45 10.83 -10.26 -0.12
CA TYR A 45 10.74 -9.05 -0.90
C TYR A 45 10.98 -7.84 -0.02
N ASP A 46 11.82 -6.92 -0.48
CA ASP A 46 11.98 -5.61 0.13
C ASP A 46 10.84 -4.71 -0.36
N LEU A 47 9.94 -4.36 0.54
CA LEU A 47 8.82 -3.48 0.25
C LEU A 47 9.16 -2.02 0.58
N THR A 48 10.37 -1.76 1.07
CA THR A 48 10.82 -0.42 1.44
C THR A 48 10.71 0.51 0.24
N ASP A 49 10.04 1.64 0.44
CA ASP A 49 9.69 2.62 -0.60
C ASP A 49 8.81 2.10 -1.76
N ILE A 50 8.30 0.86 -1.67
CA ILE A 50 7.37 0.32 -2.65
C ILE A 50 5.95 0.72 -2.27
N THR A 51 5.28 1.42 -3.18
CA THR A 51 3.87 1.76 -3.01
C THR A 51 2.99 0.53 -3.36
N PRO A 52 2.06 0.11 -2.49
CA PRO A 52 1.08 -0.92 -2.81
C PRO A 52 0.22 -0.54 -4.02
N GLY A 53 -0.12 -1.52 -4.85
CA GLY A 53 -0.93 -1.32 -6.04
C GLY A 53 -0.96 -2.52 -6.99
N PRO A 54 -1.70 -2.38 -8.11
CA PRO A 54 -2.00 -3.49 -9.02
C PRO A 54 -0.76 -4.03 -9.77
N ASN A 55 0.36 -3.32 -9.75
CA ASN A 55 1.61 -3.72 -10.42
C ASN A 55 2.75 -4.02 -9.43
N THR A 56 2.49 -3.97 -8.12
CA THR A 56 3.48 -4.21 -7.06
C THR A 56 2.95 -5.31 -6.15
N TYR A 57 2.24 -4.92 -5.10
CA TYR A 57 1.65 -5.81 -4.11
C TYR A 57 0.42 -5.19 -3.46
N GLU A 58 -0.36 -6.00 -2.78
CA GLU A 58 -1.46 -5.58 -1.92
C GLU A 58 -1.35 -6.24 -0.55
N CYS A 59 -1.80 -5.53 0.49
CA CYS A 59 -2.07 -6.10 1.81
C CYS A 59 -3.58 -6.21 1.99
N ASN A 60 -4.12 -7.42 1.88
CA ASN A 60 -5.54 -7.66 2.08
C ASN A 60 -5.88 -7.69 3.58
N GLN A 61 -6.34 -6.55 4.09
CA GLN A 61 -6.68 -6.35 5.51
C GLN A 61 -7.91 -7.14 5.99
N SER A 62 -8.67 -7.77 5.09
CA SER A 62 -9.83 -8.59 5.48
C SER A 62 -9.41 -9.90 6.16
N VAL A 63 -8.13 -10.24 6.09
CA VAL A 63 -7.56 -11.49 6.61
C VAL A 63 -6.64 -11.17 7.79
N GLN A 64 -6.79 -11.92 8.88
CA GLN A 64 -5.94 -11.79 10.07
C GLN A 64 -4.63 -12.58 9.88
N GLN A 65 -3.75 -12.05 9.03
CA GLN A 65 -2.40 -12.55 8.80
C GLN A 65 -1.38 -11.41 8.95
N THR A 66 -0.10 -11.71 8.74
CA THR A 66 0.97 -10.71 8.64
C THR A 66 1.25 -10.46 7.17
N CYS A 67 1.07 -9.21 6.73
CA CYS A 67 1.40 -8.82 5.37
C CYS A 67 2.88 -8.49 5.24
N SER A 68 3.42 -7.77 6.24
CA SER A 68 4.82 -7.36 6.24
C SER A 68 5.44 -7.40 7.64
N PHE A 69 6.76 -7.51 7.63
CA PHE A 69 7.64 -7.76 8.76
C PHE A 69 8.75 -6.71 8.83
N GLU A 70 9.31 -6.47 10.03
CA GLU A 70 10.41 -5.50 10.22
C GLU A 70 11.73 -6.01 9.64
N GLU A 71 11.91 -7.33 9.56
CA GLU A 71 13.08 -8.01 8.99
C GLU A 71 12.63 -9.13 8.05
N PRO A 72 13.47 -9.62 7.12
CA PRO A 72 13.14 -10.72 6.20
C PRO A 72 13.17 -12.08 6.92
N MET A 73 12.38 -12.21 7.99
CA MET A 73 12.19 -13.42 8.78
C MET A 73 10.83 -13.44 9.46
N VAL A 74 10.18 -14.61 9.49
CA VAL A 74 8.83 -14.80 10.06
C VAL A 74 8.74 -14.57 11.56
N THR A 75 9.87 -14.57 12.26
CA THR A 75 9.95 -14.33 13.70
C THR A 75 10.06 -12.86 14.09
N SER A 76 10.27 -11.97 13.12
CA SER A 76 10.36 -10.53 13.39
C SER A 76 8.98 -9.92 13.61
N SER A 77 8.95 -8.67 14.10
CA SER A 77 7.70 -7.99 14.43
C SER A 77 6.85 -7.77 13.17
N GLN A 78 5.53 -7.90 13.31
CA GLN A 78 4.59 -7.50 12.28
C GLN A 78 4.61 -5.98 12.11
N VAL A 79 4.68 -5.55 10.86
CA VAL A 79 4.62 -4.14 10.43
C VAL A 79 3.22 -3.80 9.90
N GLU A 80 2.67 -4.64 9.03
CA GLU A 80 1.31 -4.49 8.51
C GLU A 80 0.51 -5.79 8.68
N GLN A 81 -0.74 -5.65 9.15
CA GLN A 81 -1.70 -6.73 9.19
C GLN A 81 -2.36 -6.93 7.81
N GLY A 82 -2.55 -8.18 7.42
CA GLY A 82 -3.25 -8.56 6.20
C GLY A 82 -2.63 -9.80 5.56
N GLU A 83 -3.24 -10.27 4.48
CA GLU A 83 -2.62 -11.24 3.58
C GLU A 83 -1.80 -10.50 2.52
N PHE A 84 -0.54 -10.89 2.34
CA PHE A 84 0.32 -10.36 1.29
C PHE A 84 -0.04 -10.98 -0.07
N ILE A 85 -0.36 -10.13 -1.04
CA ILE A 85 -0.68 -10.54 -2.42
C ILE A 85 0.35 -9.91 -3.35
N LYS A 86 1.12 -10.76 -4.04
CA LYS A 86 2.10 -10.31 -5.03
C LYS A 86 1.46 -10.16 -6.40
N ASN A 87 1.34 -8.92 -6.87
CA ASN A 87 0.71 -8.60 -8.16
C ASN A 87 1.73 -8.35 -9.29
N GLY A 88 2.96 -7.98 -8.96
CA GLY A 88 4.00 -7.67 -9.96
C GLY A 88 5.42 -8.03 -9.53
N SER A 89 6.39 -7.31 -10.10
CA SER A 89 7.80 -7.48 -9.77
C SER A 89 8.15 -6.65 -8.54
N LEU A 90 8.83 -7.29 -7.60
CA LEU A 90 9.28 -6.68 -6.35
C LEU A 90 10.79 -6.95 -6.21
N PRO A 91 11.55 -6.02 -5.61
CA PRO A 91 12.96 -6.25 -5.35
C PRO A 91 13.13 -7.32 -4.29
N LEU A 92 14.15 -8.16 -4.44
CA LEU A 92 14.51 -9.17 -3.44
C LEU A 92 15.16 -8.49 -2.24
N ALA A 93 14.82 -8.94 -1.04
CA ALA A 93 15.57 -8.59 0.16
C ALA A 93 16.98 -9.20 0.05
N HIS A 94 18.00 -8.37 0.19
CA HIS A 94 19.38 -8.85 0.29
C HIS A 94 19.70 -9.17 1.76
N PRO A 95 20.52 -10.21 2.02
CA PRO A 95 21.02 -10.48 3.36
C PRO A 95 21.96 -9.39 3.89
#